data_AF-A0AAW7X7Y9-F1
#
_entry.id   AF-A0AAW7X7Y9-F1
#
_cell.length_a   1.000
_cell.length_b   1.000
_cell.length_c   1.000
_cell.angle_alpha   90.00
_cell.angle_beta   90.00
_cell.angle_gamma   90.00
#
_symmetry.space_group_name_H-M   'P 1'
#
loop_
_entity.id
_entity.type
_entity.pdbx_description
1 polymer ?
#
loop_
_entity_poly.entity_id
_entity_poly.type
_entity_poly.pdbx_seq_one_letter_code
_entity_poly.pdbx_strand_id
1 'polypeptide(L)'
;MAQRTWDFYGPAFFGKQGFLTMSASIDSPEETSLNSSLFHPRAFEQTIADYLNTCYGSHVYSFGQHWLVPSQWQPITNFESACVKFNAITRLDSNNYDLYLITALSDTKLFTIRFGLHWNHIENNTSMKPEHYHDISAMEQLCQDIITSLDIKLSETALTQQKIALNELDDYSLTKEFLPLKFESKSGLIPPASCY
;
A
#
# COMPACT_ATOMS: atom_id res chain seq x y z
N MET A 1 -11.63 -1.91 -10.82
CA MET A 1 -10.49 -1.05 -10.47
C MET A 1 -10.78 0.35 -10.98
N ALA A 2 -10.64 1.36 -10.14
CA ALA A 2 -10.69 2.77 -10.55
C ALA A 2 -9.27 3.35 -10.50
N GLN A 3 -8.91 4.21 -11.45
CA GLN A 3 -7.56 4.77 -11.53
C GLN A 3 -7.59 6.25 -11.94
N ARG A 4 -6.67 7.04 -11.38
CA ARG A 4 -6.47 8.44 -11.73
C ARG A 4 -4.99 8.79 -11.63
N THR A 5 -4.52 9.63 -12.56
CA THR A 5 -3.14 10.11 -12.59
C THR A 5 -3.11 11.63 -12.55
N TRP A 6 -2.16 12.18 -11.79
CA TRP A 6 -1.84 13.61 -11.72
C TRP A 6 -0.39 13.84 -12.12
N ASP A 7 -0.17 14.74 -13.06
CA ASP A 7 1.17 15.15 -13.47
C ASP A 7 1.63 16.34 -12.63
N PHE A 8 2.90 16.32 -12.23
CA PHE A 8 3.54 17.38 -11.46
C PHE A 8 4.56 18.08 -12.36
N TYR A 9 4.38 19.38 -12.53
CA TYR A 9 5.21 20.21 -13.39
C TYR A 9 6.12 21.10 -12.54
N GLY A 10 7.35 21.28 -13.02
CA GLY A 10 8.30 22.21 -12.41
C GLY A 10 8.00 23.66 -12.79
N PRO A 11 8.88 24.59 -12.39
CA PRO A 11 8.84 25.97 -12.86
C PRO A 11 8.84 26.06 -14.40
N ALA A 12 8.53 27.24 -14.92
CA ALA A 12 8.49 27.47 -16.37
C ALA A 12 9.72 26.88 -17.08
N PHE A 13 9.50 26.18 -18.19
CA PHE A 13 10.50 25.50 -19.03
C PHE A 13 11.12 24.21 -18.49
N PHE A 14 10.77 23.74 -17.27
CA PHE A 14 11.25 22.46 -16.74
C PHE A 14 10.38 21.25 -17.12
N GLY A 15 9.15 21.47 -17.59
CA GLY A 15 8.25 20.40 -18.01
C GLY A 15 7.79 19.49 -16.86
N LYS A 16 7.37 18.27 -17.20
CA LYS A 16 6.87 17.26 -16.25
C LYS A 16 8.02 16.69 -15.41
N GLN A 17 7.95 16.88 -14.10
CA GLN A 17 8.93 16.43 -13.12
C GLN A 17 8.58 15.07 -12.51
N GLY A 18 7.29 14.74 -12.46
CA GLY A 18 6.82 13.48 -11.94
C GLY A 18 5.33 13.30 -12.15
N PHE A 19 4.81 12.20 -11.63
CA PHE A 19 3.39 11.91 -11.60
C PHE A 19 3.03 11.04 -10.41
N LEU A 20 1.80 11.21 -9.96
CA LEU A 20 1.15 10.35 -8.99
C LEU A 20 0.07 9.56 -9.71
N THR A 21 0.09 8.23 -9.61
CA THR A 21 -1.03 7.39 -10.05
C THR A 21 -1.70 6.77 -8.83
N MET A 22 -2.98 7.05 -8.65
CA MET A 22 -3.82 6.37 -7.66
C MET A 22 -4.63 5.27 -8.36
N SER A 23 -4.61 4.06 -7.80
CA SER A 23 -5.55 2.99 -8.14
C SER A 23 -6.29 2.52 -6.90
N ALA A 24 -7.56 2.14 -7.08
CA ALA A 24 -8.40 1.59 -6.03
C ALA A 24 -9.09 0.30 -6.52
N SER A 25 -9.05 -0.74 -5.69
CA SER A 25 -9.65 -2.03 -5.97
C SER A 25 -10.32 -2.63 -4.73
N ILE A 26 -11.23 -3.56 -4.98
CA ILE A 26 -11.73 -4.48 -3.96
C ILE A 26 -11.15 -5.83 -4.32
N ASP A 27 -10.32 -6.35 -3.45
CA ASP A 27 -9.62 -7.62 -3.64
C ASP A 27 -10.31 -8.69 -2.78
N SER A 28 -10.44 -9.90 -3.33
CA SER A 28 -10.99 -11.06 -2.62
C SER A 28 -9.89 -12.12 -2.54
N PRO A 29 -9.10 -12.15 -1.46
CA PRO A 29 -8.00 -13.11 -1.31
C PRO A 29 -8.53 -14.53 -1.33
N GLU A 30 -8.08 -15.33 -2.31
CA GLU A 30 -8.59 -16.70 -2.56
C GLU A 30 -8.35 -17.66 -1.38
N GLU A 31 -7.35 -17.38 -0.54
CA GLU A 31 -6.92 -18.26 0.57
C GLU A 31 -7.22 -17.72 1.96
N THR A 32 -8.24 -16.85 2.12
CA THR A 32 -8.72 -16.58 3.48
C THR A 32 -9.31 -17.90 3.98
N SER A 33 -8.64 -18.56 4.94
CA SER A 33 -9.10 -19.85 5.46
C SER A 33 -10.59 -19.72 5.78
N LEU A 34 -11.41 -20.70 5.38
CA LEU A 34 -12.89 -20.62 5.40
C LEU A 34 -13.50 -20.21 6.76
N ASN A 35 -12.69 -20.18 7.83
CA ASN A 35 -13.07 -19.81 9.18
C ASN A 35 -12.41 -18.52 9.72
N SER A 36 -11.62 -17.79 8.94
CA SER A 36 -10.95 -16.55 9.37
C SER A 36 -11.59 -15.33 8.73
N SER A 37 -12.14 -14.43 9.54
CA SER A 37 -12.65 -13.13 9.09
C SER A 37 -11.51 -12.12 8.95
N LEU A 38 -11.50 -11.35 7.86
CA LEU A 38 -10.58 -10.21 7.69
C LEU A 38 -10.81 -9.07 8.70
N PHE A 39 -11.91 -9.08 9.46
CA PHE A 39 -12.05 -8.16 10.60
C PHE A 39 -11.19 -8.57 11.81
N HIS A 40 -10.70 -9.82 11.83
CA HIS A 40 -9.77 -10.26 12.86
C HIS A 40 -8.36 -9.70 12.57
N PRO A 41 -7.73 -8.95 13.49
CA PRO A 41 -6.44 -8.27 13.26
C PRO A 41 -5.34 -9.16 12.69
N ARG A 42 -5.16 -10.36 13.25
CA ARG A 42 -4.13 -11.30 12.79
C ARG A 42 -4.43 -11.90 11.42
N ALA A 43 -5.69 -12.15 11.10
CA ALA A 43 -6.08 -12.63 9.77
C ALA A 43 -5.88 -11.54 8.72
N PHE A 44 -6.22 -10.28 9.08
CA PHE A 44 -5.96 -9.11 8.26
C PHE A 44 -4.47 -8.93 7.95
N GLU A 45 -3.61 -8.91 8.97
CA GLU A 45 -2.17 -8.78 8.83
C GLU A 45 -1.55 -9.91 8.01
N GLN A 46 -1.96 -11.16 8.27
CA GLN A 46 -1.51 -12.32 7.51
C GLN A 46 -1.93 -12.22 6.04
N THR A 47 -3.17 -11.82 5.78
CA THR A 47 -3.69 -11.64 4.42
C THR A 47 -2.91 -10.56 3.68
N ILE A 48 -2.54 -9.45 4.34
CA ILE A 48 -1.66 -8.44 3.75
C ILE A 48 -0.29 -9.04 3.44
N ALA A 49 0.27 -9.85 4.33
CA ALA A 49 1.55 -10.50 4.09
C ALA A 49 1.50 -11.42 2.84
N ASP A 50 0.43 -12.20 2.70
CA ASP A 50 0.21 -13.10 1.58
C ASP A 50 -0.03 -12.33 0.27
N TYR A 51 -0.81 -11.24 0.35
CA TYR A 51 -1.02 -10.30 -0.76
C TYR A 51 0.32 -9.70 -1.24
N LEU A 52 1.15 -9.20 -0.32
CA LEU A 52 2.45 -8.63 -0.64
C LEU A 52 3.42 -9.67 -1.22
N ASN A 53 3.40 -10.89 -0.70
CA ASN A 53 4.17 -11.99 -1.26
C ASN A 53 3.71 -12.35 -2.68
N THR A 54 2.42 -12.24 -2.97
CA THR A 54 1.88 -12.45 -4.32
C THR A 54 2.29 -11.34 -5.28
N CYS A 55 2.27 -10.06 -4.84
CA CYS A 55 2.70 -8.94 -5.68
C CYS A 55 4.23 -8.90 -5.90
N TYR A 56 5.01 -9.10 -4.85
CA TYR A 56 6.44 -8.78 -4.82
C TYR A 56 7.36 -10.00 -4.67
N GLY A 57 6.84 -11.16 -4.26
CA GLY A 57 7.65 -12.35 -3.97
C GLY A 57 8.36 -12.95 -5.18
N SER A 58 7.88 -12.68 -6.40
CA SER A 58 8.54 -13.08 -7.65
C SER A 58 9.74 -12.19 -8.02
N HIS A 59 9.90 -11.03 -7.37
CA HIS A 59 10.96 -10.05 -7.65
C HIS A 59 12.21 -10.28 -6.78
N VAL A 60 12.63 -11.54 -6.69
CA VAL A 60 13.86 -11.96 -6.01
C VAL A 60 14.89 -12.32 -7.08
N TYR A 61 15.96 -11.53 -7.16
CA TYR A 61 17.04 -11.73 -8.12
C TYR A 61 18.31 -12.23 -7.41
N SER A 62 19.34 -12.55 -8.18
CA SER A 62 20.62 -13.09 -7.66
C SER A 62 21.29 -12.18 -6.61
N PHE A 63 20.98 -10.88 -6.58
CA PHE A 63 21.52 -9.90 -5.63
C PHE A 63 20.59 -9.61 -4.44
N GLY A 64 19.50 -10.37 -4.29
CA GLY A 64 18.51 -10.24 -3.21
C GLY A 64 17.14 -9.79 -3.71
N GLN A 65 16.23 -9.54 -2.75
CA GLN A 65 14.89 -9.03 -3.04
C GLN A 65 14.95 -7.58 -3.54
N HIS A 66 14.17 -7.29 -4.57
CA HIS A 66 14.08 -5.95 -5.16
C HIS A 66 13.32 -4.99 -4.24
N TRP A 67 12.29 -5.48 -3.56
CA TRP A 67 11.34 -4.67 -2.79
C TRP A 67 11.53 -4.82 -1.28
N LEU A 68 11.36 -3.70 -0.57
CA LEU A 68 11.28 -3.59 0.88
C LEU A 68 9.84 -3.22 1.23
N VAL A 69 9.03 -4.22 1.59
CA VAL A 69 7.59 -4.04 1.85
C VAL A 69 7.11 -5.04 2.92
N PRO A 70 6.24 -4.63 3.85
CA PRO A 70 5.82 -3.25 4.10
C PRO A 70 6.94 -2.45 4.77
N SER A 71 7.13 -1.19 4.37
CA SER A 71 7.99 -0.20 5.02
C SER A 71 7.14 0.88 5.66
N GLN A 72 7.58 1.47 6.78
CA GLN A 72 6.83 2.51 7.50
C GLN A 72 5.38 2.09 7.80
N TRP A 73 5.21 0.85 8.28
CA TRP A 73 3.92 0.31 8.69
C TRP A 73 3.26 1.19 9.75
N GLN A 74 2.03 1.63 9.47
CA GLN A 74 1.27 2.53 10.32
C GLN A 74 -0.20 2.09 10.37
N PRO A 75 -0.63 1.46 11.48
CA PRO A 75 -2.05 1.28 11.76
C PRO A 75 -2.78 2.62 11.78
N ILE A 76 -3.96 2.66 11.17
CA ILE A 76 -4.79 3.86 11.10
C ILE A 76 -6.06 3.62 11.90
N THR A 77 -6.31 4.47 12.91
CA THR A 77 -7.37 4.27 13.90
C THR A 77 -8.66 5.05 13.63
N ASN A 78 -8.69 5.93 12.62
CA ASN A 78 -9.89 6.71 12.27
C ASN A 78 -10.87 5.98 11.35
N PHE A 79 -10.60 4.72 10.98
CA PHE A 79 -11.52 3.88 10.22
C PHE A 79 -12.32 2.98 11.16
N GLU A 80 -13.57 2.67 10.78
CA GLU A 80 -14.43 1.74 11.52
C GLU A 80 -13.89 0.30 11.52
N SER A 81 -13.01 -0.02 10.57
CA SER A 81 -12.40 -1.34 10.38
C SER A 81 -10.88 -1.28 10.51
N ALA A 82 -10.25 -2.45 10.65
CA ALA A 82 -8.81 -2.60 10.58
C ALA A 82 -8.26 -1.95 9.31
N CYS A 83 -7.41 -0.95 9.48
CA CYS A 83 -6.86 -0.16 8.40
C CYS A 83 -5.37 0.09 8.63
N VAL A 84 -4.58 0.00 7.56
CA VAL A 84 -3.15 0.22 7.63
C VAL A 84 -2.65 1.00 6.41
N LYS A 85 -1.64 1.83 6.67
CA LYS A 85 -0.84 2.48 5.65
C LYS A 85 0.60 2.01 5.72
N PHE A 86 1.23 1.78 4.57
CA PHE A 86 2.65 1.46 4.47
C PHE A 86 3.18 1.77 3.08
N ASN A 87 4.50 1.76 2.92
CA ASN A 87 5.19 1.97 1.66
C ASN A 87 5.77 0.66 1.12
N ALA A 88 5.80 0.51 -0.21
CA ALA A 88 6.63 -0.46 -0.90
C ALA A 88 7.76 0.31 -1.60
N ILE A 89 8.98 0.09 -1.14
CA ILE A 89 10.16 0.81 -1.60
C ILE A 89 11.06 -0.16 -2.34
N THR A 90 11.57 0.24 -3.51
CA THR A 90 12.56 -0.55 -4.25
C THR A 90 13.98 -0.23 -3.76
N ARG A 91 14.86 -1.23 -3.75
CA ARG A 91 16.28 -1.05 -3.47
C ARG A 91 17.06 -0.44 -4.64
N LEU A 92 16.53 -0.55 -5.86
CA LEU A 92 17.27 -0.25 -7.09
C LEU A 92 16.87 1.08 -7.73
N ASP A 93 15.64 1.55 -7.51
CA ASP A 93 15.17 2.81 -8.08
C ASP A 93 14.71 3.77 -6.98
N SER A 94 15.55 4.73 -6.63
CA SER A 94 15.19 5.74 -5.64
C SER A 94 14.13 6.72 -6.13
N ASN A 95 13.67 6.65 -7.39
CA ASN A 95 12.75 7.61 -7.99
C ASN A 95 11.30 7.16 -8.08
N ASN A 96 10.99 6.06 -7.43
CA ASN A 96 9.62 5.64 -7.24
C ASN A 96 9.43 4.95 -5.89
N TYR A 97 8.23 5.07 -5.36
CA TYR A 97 7.73 4.14 -4.36
C TYR A 97 6.21 4.10 -4.43
N ASP A 98 5.65 3.02 -3.90
CA ASP A 98 4.21 2.89 -3.74
C ASP A 98 3.82 3.16 -2.29
N LEU A 99 2.74 3.91 -2.09
CA LEU A 99 2.05 4.03 -0.81
C LEU A 99 0.74 3.24 -0.88
N TYR A 100 0.55 2.35 0.07
CA TYR A 100 -0.66 1.54 0.20
C TYR A 100 -1.51 2.03 1.37
N LEU A 101 -2.83 2.03 1.17
CA LEU A 101 -3.83 2.07 2.22
C LEU A 101 -4.74 0.85 2.03
N ILE A 102 -4.78 -0.03 3.02
CA ILE A 102 -5.57 -1.27 2.97
C ILE A 102 -6.52 -1.30 4.16
N THR A 103 -7.79 -1.65 3.91
CA THR A 103 -8.81 -1.82 4.96
C THR A 103 -9.74 -2.99 4.66
N ALA A 104 -10.24 -3.67 5.70
CA ALA A 104 -11.20 -4.76 5.54
C ALA A 104 -12.64 -4.22 5.36
N LEU A 105 -13.35 -4.68 4.32
CA LEU A 105 -14.75 -4.32 4.04
C LEU A 105 -15.75 -5.41 4.44
N SER A 106 -15.33 -6.66 4.46
CA SER A 106 -16.13 -7.82 4.89
C SER A 106 -15.18 -8.93 5.35
N ASP A 107 -15.74 -10.07 5.79
CA ASP A 107 -14.94 -11.24 6.18
C ASP A 107 -13.93 -11.72 5.13
N THR A 108 -14.13 -11.37 3.86
CA THR A 108 -13.39 -11.91 2.71
C THR A 108 -12.95 -10.85 1.69
N LYS A 109 -13.25 -9.57 1.93
CA LYS A 109 -12.92 -8.49 0.99
C LYS A 109 -12.03 -7.44 1.62
N LEU A 110 -10.93 -7.14 0.94
CA LEU A 110 -10.08 -5.99 1.21
C LEU A 110 -10.42 -4.86 0.23
N PHE A 111 -10.35 -3.64 0.72
CA PHE A 111 -10.26 -2.46 -0.11
C PHE A 111 -8.83 -1.95 -0.09
N THR A 112 -8.25 -1.84 -1.28
CA THR A 112 -6.86 -1.46 -1.49
C THR A 112 -6.84 -0.17 -2.28
N ILE A 113 -6.16 0.83 -1.74
CA ILE A 113 -5.72 2.00 -2.50
C ILE A 113 -4.21 1.95 -2.60
N ARG A 114 -3.70 2.06 -3.84
CA ARG A 114 -2.28 2.20 -4.14
C ARG A 114 -2.05 3.56 -4.75
N PHE A 115 -1.00 4.23 -4.29
CA PHE A 115 -0.47 5.46 -4.85
C PHE A 115 0.93 5.15 -5.38
N GLY A 116 1.11 5.10 -6.69
CA GLY A 116 2.42 5.01 -7.33
C GLY A 116 3.00 6.41 -7.54
N LEU A 117 4.02 6.76 -6.76
CA LEU A 117 4.75 8.01 -6.90
C LEU A 117 5.94 7.78 -7.80
N HIS A 118 6.04 8.57 -8.87
CA HIS A 118 7.16 8.52 -9.80
C HIS A 118 7.69 9.92 -10.08
N TRP A 119 9.00 10.09 -10.06
CA TRP A 119 9.64 11.35 -10.45
C TRP A 119 10.86 11.11 -11.33
N ASN A 120 11.23 12.12 -12.11
CA ASN A 120 12.40 12.06 -12.98
C ASN A 120 13.59 12.65 -12.24
N HIS A 121 14.77 12.04 -12.31
CA HIS A 121 16.00 12.81 -12.09
C HIS A 121 16.17 13.79 -13.26
N ILE A 122 16.43 15.06 -12.96
CA ILE A 122 17.17 15.90 -13.91
C ILE A 122 18.65 15.61 -13.65
N GLU A 123 19.15 14.48 -14.16
CA GLU A 123 20.58 14.33 -14.35
C GLU A 123 20.98 15.25 -15.51
N ASN A 124 21.34 16.51 -15.23
CA ASN A 124 22.03 17.36 -16.22
C ASN A 124 22.79 18.56 -15.62
N ASN A 125 23.16 18.53 -14.33
CA ASN A 125 24.24 19.41 -13.87
C ASN A 125 24.87 18.89 -12.58
N THR A 126 26.12 18.44 -12.68
CA THR A 126 27.00 17.99 -11.59
C THR A 126 27.34 19.08 -10.56
N SER A 127 26.63 20.21 -10.58
CA SER A 127 26.81 21.39 -9.74
C SER A 127 25.59 21.75 -8.90
N MET A 128 24.44 21.07 -9.04
CA MET A 128 23.32 21.22 -8.11
C MET A 128 23.55 20.37 -6.87
N LYS A 129 23.48 21.02 -5.70
CA LYS A 129 23.63 20.35 -4.41
C LYS A 129 22.45 19.41 -4.14
N PRO A 130 22.65 18.34 -3.34
CA PRO A 130 21.62 17.43 -2.84
C PRO A 130 20.34 18.10 -2.33
N GLU A 131 20.43 19.28 -1.71
CA GLU A 131 19.27 20.01 -1.20
C GLU A 131 18.24 20.46 -2.28
N HIS A 132 18.54 20.28 -3.57
CA HIS A 132 17.59 20.48 -4.67
C HIS A 132 17.07 19.16 -5.27
N TYR A 133 17.29 18.01 -4.60
CA TYR A 133 16.54 16.80 -4.91
C TYR A 133 15.05 17.12 -4.89
N HIS A 134 14.34 16.69 -5.94
CA HIS A 134 12.98 17.10 -6.23
C HIS A 134 12.09 17.02 -5.00
N ASP A 135 11.44 18.16 -4.70
CA ASP A 135 10.48 18.24 -3.63
C ASP A 135 9.22 17.46 -4.02
N ILE A 136 9.14 16.21 -3.56
CA ILE A 136 7.97 15.35 -3.73
C ILE A 136 6.86 15.67 -2.71
N SER A 137 7.05 16.66 -1.82
CA SER A 137 6.09 16.98 -0.76
C SER A 137 4.70 17.30 -1.34
N ALA A 138 4.61 17.87 -2.54
CA ALA A 138 3.34 18.12 -3.19
C ALA A 138 2.59 16.81 -3.56
N MET A 139 3.32 15.77 -3.99
CA MET A 139 2.73 14.45 -4.27
C MET A 139 2.33 13.75 -2.96
N GLU A 140 3.19 13.81 -1.94
CA GLU A 140 2.92 13.24 -0.62
C GLU A 140 1.73 13.92 0.06
N GLN A 141 1.65 15.25 -0.03
CA GLN A 141 0.53 16.04 0.46
C GLN A 141 -0.76 15.64 -0.24
N LEU A 142 -0.75 15.48 -1.57
CA LEU A 142 -1.94 15.02 -2.30
C LEU A 142 -2.37 13.61 -1.85
N CYS A 143 -1.43 12.69 -1.62
CA CYS A 143 -1.76 11.37 -1.06
C CYS A 143 -2.42 11.51 0.32
N GLN A 144 -1.84 12.33 1.19
CA GLN A 144 -2.36 12.56 2.54
C GLN A 144 -3.73 13.24 2.53
N ASP A 145 -3.95 14.22 1.66
CA ASP A 145 -5.23 14.91 1.48
C ASP A 145 -6.31 13.93 1.00
N ILE A 146 -5.97 13.06 0.03
CA ILE A 146 -6.89 12.02 -0.42
C ILE A 146 -7.22 11.08 0.73
N ILE A 147 -6.22 10.51 1.41
CA ILE A 147 -6.42 9.56 2.52
C ILE A 147 -7.27 10.17 3.64
N THR A 148 -7.01 11.43 4.00
CA THR A 148 -7.75 12.13 5.07
C THR A 148 -9.18 12.50 4.67
N SER A 149 -9.44 12.65 3.37
CA SER A 149 -10.78 12.91 2.83
C SER A 149 -11.66 11.66 2.68
N LEU A 150 -11.09 10.45 2.81
CA LEU A 150 -11.85 9.20 2.63
C LEU A 150 -12.82 8.98 3.78
N ASP A 151 -14.09 8.77 3.43
CA ASP A 151 -15.15 8.31 4.33
C ASP A 151 -15.60 6.90 3.90
N ILE A 152 -15.14 5.88 4.61
CA ILE A 152 -15.50 4.47 4.35
C ILE A 152 -16.41 4.01 5.48
N LYS A 153 -17.63 3.64 5.12
CA LYS A 153 -18.66 3.14 6.05
C LYS A 153 -18.96 1.69 5.79
N LEU A 154 -18.99 0.90 6.86
CA LEU A 154 -19.38 -0.49 6.77
C LEU A 154 -20.91 -0.62 6.62
N SER A 155 -21.34 -1.61 5.85
CA SER A 155 -22.76 -1.99 5.81
C SER A 155 -23.19 -2.66 7.11
N GLU A 156 -24.49 -2.72 7.39
CA GLU A 156 -25.00 -3.44 8.58
C GLU A 156 -24.55 -4.91 8.64
N THR A 157 -24.45 -5.56 7.47
CA THR A 157 -23.91 -6.92 7.36
C THR A 157 -22.45 -6.98 7.78
N ALA A 158 -21.62 -6.06 7.26
CA ALA A 158 -20.20 -5.99 7.59
C ALA A 158 -19.96 -5.64 9.08
N LEU A 159 -20.80 -4.76 9.65
CA LEU A 159 -20.76 -4.46 11.09
C LEU A 159 -21.10 -5.67 11.95
N THR A 160 -22.04 -6.51 11.49
CA THR A 160 -22.39 -7.75 12.20
C THR A 160 -21.22 -8.75 12.14
N GLN A 161 -20.63 -8.91 10.96
CA GLN A 161 -19.44 -9.74 10.74
C GLN A 161 -18.26 -9.29 11.63
N GLN A 162 -17.98 -7.99 11.65
CA GLN A 162 -16.95 -7.41 12.50
C GLN A 162 -17.21 -7.71 13.98
N LYS A 163 -18.43 -7.50 14.48
CA LYS A 163 -18.76 -7.80 15.88
C LYS A 163 -18.52 -9.26 16.22
N ILE A 164 -18.90 -10.18 15.34
CA ILE A 164 -18.67 -11.62 15.53
C ILE A 164 -17.16 -11.92 15.58
N ALA A 165 -16.39 -11.38 14.64
CA ALA A 165 -14.95 -11.60 14.55
C ALA A 165 -14.16 -11.04 15.75
N LEU A 166 -14.70 -10.01 16.42
CA LEU A 166 -14.06 -9.34 17.56
C LEU A 166 -14.59 -9.83 18.93
N ASN A 167 -15.68 -10.61 18.97
CA ASN A 167 -16.40 -10.96 20.21
C ASN A 167 -15.58 -11.75 21.24
N GLU A 168 -14.47 -12.37 20.82
CA GLU A 168 -13.61 -13.22 21.67
C GLU A 168 -12.17 -12.68 21.79
N LEU A 169 -11.93 -11.44 21.37
CA LEU A 169 -10.60 -10.83 21.40
C LEU A 169 -10.46 -9.81 22.53
N ASP A 170 -9.50 -10.06 23.41
CA ASP A 170 -9.07 -9.10 24.44
C ASP A 170 -8.31 -7.91 23.84
N ASP A 171 -7.58 -8.15 22.74
CA ASP A 171 -6.81 -7.13 22.01
C ASP A 171 -7.12 -7.21 20.51
N TYR A 172 -7.72 -6.14 20.00
CA TYR A 172 -8.04 -5.96 18.58
C TYR A 172 -7.10 -4.98 17.87
N SER A 173 -6.00 -4.59 18.51
CA SER A 173 -5.03 -3.67 17.90
C SER A 173 -4.18 -4.37 16.83
N LEU A 174 -3.91 -3.63 15.75
CA LEU A 174 -2.89 -4.03 14.79
C LEU A 174 -1.50 -3.85 15.40
N THR A 175 -0.54 -4.64 14.92
CA THR A 175 0.85 -4.57 15.33
C THR A 175 1.42 -3.19 15.03
N LYS A 176 2.13 -2.62 16.01
CA LYS A 176 2.76 -1.30 15.88
C LYS A 176 3.94 -1.33 14.90
N GLU A 177 4.67 -2.44 14.86
CA GLU A 177 5.82 -2.64 14.00
C GLU A 177 5.65 -3.92 13.19
N PHE A 178 5.50 -3.77 11.88
CA PHE A 178 5.51 -4.88 10.93
C PHE A 178 6.78 -4.77 10.09
N LEU A 179 7.69 -5.73 10.26
CA LEU A 179 8.98 -5.71 9.56
C LEU A 179 8.80 -6.05 8.07
N PRO A 180 9.62 -5.48 7.17
CA PRO A 180 9.61 -5.85 5.77
C PRO A 180 9.75 -7.37 5.59
N LEU A 181 8.93 -7.93 4.71
CA LEU A 181 8.93 -9.35 4.41
C LEU A 181 10.26 -9.76 3.76
N LYS A 182 10.69 -10.99 4.08
CA LYS A 182 11.78 -11.66 3.36
C LYS A 182 11.16 -12.56 2.32
N PHE A 183 11.39 -12.25 1.06
CA PHE A 183 10.88 -13.06 -0.04
C PHE A 183 11.87 -14.16 -0.41
N GLU A 184 11.35 -15.35 -0.64
CA GLU A 184 12.07 -16.45 -1.26
C GLU A 184 11.66 -16.53 -2.73
N SER A 185 12.60 -16.84 -3.62
CA SER A 185 12.31 -16.94 -5.06
C SER A 185 11.24 -18.01 -5.30
N LYS A 186 10.02 -17.58 -5.63
CA LYS A 186 8.90 -18.47 -6.00
C LYS A 186 8.42 -18.13 -7.40
N SER A 187 8.42 -19.12 -8.28
CA SER A 187 7.83 -19.04 -9.63
C SER A 187 6.39 -19.53 -9.62
N GLY A 188 5.42 -18.73 -10.11
CA GLY A 188 4.09 -19.25 -10.49
C GLY A 188 2.84 -18.55 -9.93
N LEU A 189 2.96 -17.46 -9.17
CA LEU A 189 1.78 -16.71 -8.67
C LEU A 189 1.37 -15.63 -9.67
N ILE A 190 0.06 -15.53 -9.95
CA ILE A 190 -0.52 -14.45 -10.76
C ILE A 190 -0.84 -13.27 -9.81
N PRO A 191 -0.27 -12.08 -10.01
CA PRO A 191 -0.53 -10.94 -9.12
C PRO A 191 -1.96 -10.40 -9.28
N PRO A 192 -2.65 -10.01 -8.20
CA PRO A 192 -3.91 -9.26 -8.29
C PRO A 192 -3.73 -7.92 -9.02
N ALA A 193 -4.83 -7.37 -9.57
CA ALA A 193 -4.79 -6.14 -10.36
C ALA A 193 -4.23 -4.93 -9.60
N SER A 194 -4.35 -4.90 -8.27
CA SER A 194 -3.79 -3.89 -7.38
C SER A 194 -2.26 -3.95 -7.20
N CYS A 195 -1.60 -5.00 -7.70
CA CYS A 195 -0.15 -5.06 -7.81
C CYS A 195 0.41 -4.26 -9.00
N TYR A 196 -0.45 -3.84 -9.95
CA TYR A 196 -0.07 -3.14 -11.18
C TYR A 196 -0.40 -1.65 -11.13
#